data_AF-A0A1I6Q4T4-F1
#
_entry.id   AF-A0A1I6Q4T4-F1
#
_cell.length_a   1.000
_cell.length_b   1.000
_cell.length_c   1.000
_cell.angle_alpha   90.00
_cell.angle_beta   90.00
_cell.angle_gamma   90.00
#
_symmetry.space_group_name_H-M   'P 1'
#
loop_
_entity.id
_entity.type
_entity.pdbx_description
1 polymer ?
#
loop_
_entity_poly.entity_id
_entity_poly.type
_entity_poly.pdbx_seq_one_letter_code
_entity_poly.pdbx_strand_id
1 'polypeptide(L)'
;MKEHMATFAKHIVIVIGNPIATLAELGLDDCGSIYRTEERYLPRVLVDCGVFPSTSAVRKNRTDLLLTLDKLDWLTFRIGKRCVDIVVGE
;
A
#
# COMPACT_ATOMS: atom_id res chain seq x y z
N MET A 1 -18.33 24.54 5.69
CA MET A 1 -18.27 23.11 6.08
C MET A 1 -16.87 22.85 6.62
N LYS A 2 -16.77 22.35 7.85
CA LYS A 2 -15.48 22.08 8.51
C LYS A 2 -14.86 20.81 7.90
N GLU A 3 -13.91 20.97 6.98
CA GLU A 3 -12.94 19.91 6.73
C GLU A 3 -11.82 20.06 7.77
N HIS A 4 -12.03 19.43 8.92
CA HIS A 4 -10.91 18.98 9.74
C HIS A 4 -10.13 17.96 8.91
N MET A 5 -9.15 18.43 8.13
CA MET A 5 -8.14 17.54 7.56
C MET A 5 -7.37 16.94 8.73
N ALA A 6 -7.78 15.72 9.06
CA ALA A 6 -7.23 14.89 10.10
C ALA A 6 -5.70 14.89 10.00
N THR A 7 -5.07 15.10 11.15
CA THR A 7 -3.64 14.91 11.43
C THR A 7 -2.98 13.96 10.45
N PHE A 8 -2.12 14.49 9.57
CA PHE A 8 -1.40 13.81 8.47
C PHE A 8 -1.00 12.37 8.82
N ALA A 9 -1.90 11.41 8.56
CA ALA A 9 -1.53 10.02 8.49
C ALA A 9 -0.64 9.89 7.26
N LYS A 10 0.60 9.41 7.43
CA LYS A 10 1.51 9.24 6.29
C LYS A 10 0.86 8.23 5.33
N HIS A 11 0.41 8.73 4.18
CA HIS A 11 -0.20 7.94 3.13
C HIS A 11 0.90 7.36 2.26
N ILE A 12 0.85 6.05 2.05
CA ILE A 12 1.76 5.31 1.20
C ILE A 12 0.92 4.64 0.12
N VAL A 13 1.25 4.91 -1.13
CA VAL A 13 0.65 4.25 -2.29
C VAL A 13 1.67 3.29 -2.85
N ILE A 14 1.30 2.03 -2.99
CA ILE A 14 2.13 0.97 -3.53
C ILE A 14 1.52 0.54 -4.85
N VAL A 15 2.29 0.61 -5.92
CA VAL A 15 1.87 0.18 -7.25
C VAL A 15 2.69 -1.06 -7.60
N ILE A 16 2.00 -2.17 -7.84
CA ILE A 16 2.60 -3.45 -8.20
C ILE A 16 2.31 -3.72 -9.67
N GLY A 17 3.34 -3.94 -10.49
CA GLY A 17 3.19 -4.15 -11.93
C GLY A 17 2.66 -2.93 -12.67
N ASN A 18 2.01 -3.16 -13.82
CA ASN A 18 1.46 -2.09 -14.65
C ASN A 18 -0.06 -1.89 -14.39
N PRO A 19 -0.45 -0.86 -13.62
CA PRO A 19 -1.85 -0.66 -13.27
C PRO A 19 -2.68 -0.31 -14.51
N ILE A 20 -3.90 -0.84 -14.58
CA ILE A 20 -4.83 -0.57 -15.68
C ILE A 20 -5.29 0.89 -15.66
N ALA A 21 -5.53 1.43 -14.48
CA ALA A 21 -5.90 2.82 -14.26
C ALA A 21 -4.71 3.61 -13.72
N THR A 22 -4.62 4.86 -14.13
CA THR A 22 -3.61 5.79 -13.62
C THR A 22 -3.91 6.19 -12.18
N LEU A 23 -2.88 6.60 -11.44
CA LEU A 23 -3.07 7.03 -10.05
C LEU A 23 -4.01 8.25 -9.94
N ALA A 24 -4.00 9.15 -10.93
CA ALA A 24 -4.92 10.29 -10.96
C ALA A 24 -6.38 9.87 -11.10
N GLU A 25 -6.66 8.87 -11.97
CA GLU A 25 -8.01 8.30 -12.11
C GLU A 25 -8.48 7.61 -10.82
N LEU A 26 -7.54 7.07 -10.03
CA LEU A 26 -7.81 6.45 -8.74
C LEU A 26 -7.82 7.46 -7.58
N GLY A 27 -7.52 8.74 -7.82
CA GLY A 27 -7.42 9.78 -6.81
C GLY A 27 -6.25 9.59 -5.82
N LEU A 28 -5.16 8.96 -6.30
CA LEU A 28 -3.96 8.62 -5.53
C LEU A 28 -2.70 9.38 -5.98
N ASP A 29 -2.83 10.32 -6.90
CA ASP A 29 -1.73 11.11 -7.47
C ASP A 29 -1.15 12.14 -6.50
N ASP A 30 -1.98 12.74 -5.64
CA ASP A 30 -1.56 13.65 -4.57
C ASP A 30 -1.33 12.94 -3.21
N CYS A 31 -1.40 11.60 -3.19
CA CYS A 31 -1.31 10.80 -1.97
C CYS A 31 0.14 10.50 -1.58
N GLY A 32 0.73 11.35 -0.75
CA GLY A 32 1.92 11.02 0.05
C GLY A 32 3.09 10.38 -0.72
N SER A 33 3.59 9.23 -0.24
CA SER A 33 4.74 8.54 -0.84
C SER A 33 4.29 7.41 -1.78
N ILE A 34 4.68 7.48 -3.04
CA ILE A 34 4.39 6.45 -4.05
C ILE A 34 5.60 5.50 -4.19
N TYR A 35 5.35 4.20 -4.10
CA TYR A 35 6.33 3.14 -4.30
C TYR A 35 5.89 2.23 -5.44
N ARG A 36 6.79 1.95 -6.39
CA ARG A 36 6.52 1.08 -7.55
C ARG A 36 7.40 -0.15 -7.48
N THR A 37 6.84 -1.33 -7.72
CA THR A 37 7.59 -2.60 -7.69
C THR A 37 6.96 -3.66 -8.58
N GLU A 38 7.74 -4.66 -8.98
CA GLU A 38 7.25 -5.89 -9.62
C GLU A 38 7.11 -7.04 -8.61
N GLU A 39 7.55 -6.83 -7.37
CA GLU A 39 7.40 -7.82 -6.30
C GLU A 39 5.91 -7.95 -5.92
N ARG A 40 5.39 -9.18 -5.98
CA ARG A 40 3.98 -9.50 -5.71
C ARG A 40 3.78 -10.11 -4.33
N TYR A 41 4.83 -10.58 -3.66
CA TYR A 41 4.73 -11.09 -2.30
C TYR A 41 4.59 -9.94 -1.30
N LEU A 42 3.35 -9.69 -0.85
CA LEU A 42 2.97 -8.52 -0.06
C LEU A 42 3.84 -8.29 1.19
N PRO A 43 4.23 -9.32 1.98
CA PRO A 43 5.10 -9.11 3.14
C PRO A 43 6.45 -8.52 2.77
N ARG A 44 7.01 -8.86 1.60
CA ARG A 44 8.28 -8.31 1.14
C ARG A 44 8.13 -6.85 0.73
N VAL A 45 7.11 -6.56 -0.08
CA VAL A 45 6.77 -5.18 -0.48
C VAL A 45 6.63 -4.27 0.73
N LEU A 46 5.89 -4.71 1.76
CA LEU A 46 5.68 -3.92 2.98
C LEU A 46 6.96 -3.65 3.77
N VAL A 47 7.96 -4.53 3.68
CA VAL A 47 9.27 -4.31 4.30
C VAL A 47 10.09 -3.33 3.48
N ASP A 48 10.11 -3.50 2.17
CA ASP A 48 10.89 -2.66 1.26
C ASP A 48 10.36 -1.21 1.24
N CYS A 49 9.04 -1.00 1.43
CA CYS A 49 8.44 0.33 1.63
C CYS A 49 8.64 0.92 3.05
N GLY A 50 9.28 0.19 3.97
CA GLY A 50 9.45 0.60 5.36
C GLY A 50 8.17 0.59 6.20
N VAL A 51 7.12 -0.10 5.74
CA VAL A 51 5.88 -0.29 6.53
C VAL A 51 6.15 -1.21 7.71
N PHE A 52 6.87 -2.31 7.48
CA PHE A 52 7.29 -3.26 8.51
C PHE A 52 8.81 -3.40 8.58
N PRO A 53 9.39 -3.72 9.76
CA PRO A 53 10.83 -3.92 9.89
C PRO A 53 11.32 -5.26 9.31
N SER A 54 10.43 -6.25 9.15
CA SER A 54 10.75 -7.56 8.57
C SER A 54 9.49 -8.33 8.18
N THR A 55 9.64 -9.35 7.33
CA THR A 55 8.53 -10.24 6.91
C THR A 55 8.00 -11.07 8.09
N SER A 56 8.86 -11.44 9.03
CA SER A 56 8.46 -12.09 10.28
C SER A 56 7.60 -11.18 11.16
N ALA A 57 7.85 -9.87 11.15
CA ALA A 57 6.99 -8.91 11.86
C ALA A 57 5.60 -8.81 11.21
N VAL A 58 5.51 -8.87 9.88
CA VAL A 58 4.21 -9.00 9.18
C VAL A 58 3.51 -10.26 9.65
N ARG A 59 4.19 -11.42 9.60
CA ARG A 59 3.63 -12.71 10.01
C ARG A 59 3.10 -12.73 11.44
N LYS A 60 3.78 -12.05 12.37
CA LYS A 60 3.38 -12.02 13.78
C LYS A 60 2.18 -11.10 14.05
N ASN A 61 2.08 -9.98 13.33
CA ASN A 61 1.13 -8.91 13.66
C ASN A 61 -0.06 -8.79 12.69
N ARG A 62 0.11 -9.22 11.44
CA ARG A 62 -0.86 -9.11 10.35
C ARG A 62 -0.76 -10.33 9.43
N THR A 63 -1.19 -11.48 9.96
CA THR A 63 -1.25 -12.74 9.19
C THR A 63 -2.14 -12.64 7.96
N ASP A 64 -3.13 -11.75 8.00
CA ASP A 64 -4.02 -11.40 6.89
C ASP A 64 -3.29 -10.74 5.70
N LEU A 65 -2.06 -10.24 5.89
CA LEU A 65 -1.24 -9.65 4.84
C LEU A 65 -0.18 -10.64 4.28
N LEU A 66 -0.23 -11.92 4.67
CA LEU A 66 0.67 -12.97 4.18
C LEU A 66 0.17 -13.59 2.88
N LEU A 67 0.05 -12.78 1.84
CA LEU A 67 -0.47 -13.20 0.54
C LEU A 67 0.41 -12.70 -0.60
N THR A 68 0.21 -13.30 -1.77
CA THR A 68 0.84 -12.88 -3.03
C THR A 68 -0.23 -12.25 -3.91
N LEU A 69 0.10 -11.10 -4.50
CA LEU A 69 -0.78 -10.29 -5.34
C LEU A 69 -0.57 -10.64 -6.81
N ASP A 70 -0.97 -11.84 -7.20
CA ASP A 70 -0.76 -12.40 -8.55
C ASP A 70 -1.79 -11.94 -9.59
N LYS A 71 -2.86 -11.28 -9.15
CA LYS A 71 -3.96 -10.82 -10.00
C LYS A 71 -4.22 -9.35 -9.74
N LEU A 72 -4.87 -8.71 -10.71
CA LEU A 72 -5.40 -7.35 -10.59
C LEU A 72 -6.24 -7.24 -9.31
N ASP A 73 -5.88 -6.28 -8.47
CA ASP A 73 -6.48 -6.11 -7.15
C ASP A 73 -6.24 -4.68 -6.63
N TRP A 74 -7.07 -4.27 -5.67
CA TRP A 74 -6.89 -3.05 -4.89
C TRP A 74 -7.10 -3.36 -3.42
N LEU A 75 -6.06 -3.13 -2.60
CA LEU A 75 -6.15 -3.24 -1.15
C LEU A 75 -5.91 -1.90 -0.47
N THR A 76 -6.75 -1.58 0.52
CA THR A 76 -6.56 -0.41 1.39
C THR A 76 -6.59 -0.85 2.85
N PHE A 77 -5.57 -0.49 3.63
CA PHE A 77 -5.55 -0.76 5.06
C PHE A 77 -4.71 0.24 5.85
N ARG A 78 -4.93 0.26 7.17
CA ARG A 78 -4.16 1.09 8.10
C ARG A 78 -3.17 0.26 8.91
N ILE A 79 -1.97 0.81 9.12
CA ILE A 79 -0.94 0.29 10.03
C ILE A 79 -0.49 1.41 10.95
N GLY A 80 -1.03 1.43 12.17
CA GLY A 80 -0.84 2.52 13.12
C GLY A 80 -1.40 3.83 12.55
N LYS A 81 -0.54 4.84 12.37
CA LYS A 81 -0.90 6.15 11.78
C LYS A 81 -0.67 6.22 10.27
N ARG A 82 -0.38 5.10 9.59
CA ARG A 82 -0.13 5.05 8.15
C ARG A 82 -1.36 4.50 7.43
N CYS A 83 -1.74 5.13 6.33
CA CYS A 83 -2.69 4.58 5.37
C CYS A 83 -1.89 3.99 4.22
N VAL A 84 -2.18 2.74 3.85
CA VAL A 84 -1.51 2.04 2.77
C VAL A 84 -2.57 1.65 1.74
N ASP A 85 -2.39 2.15 0.51
CA ASP A 85 -3.14 1.76 -0.66
C ASP A 85 -2.23 0.95 -1.58
N ILE A 86 -2.71 -0.17 -2.06
CA ILE A 86 -1.99 -1.07 -2.96
C ILE A 86 -2.82 -1.23 -4.22
N VAL A 87 -2.25 -0.85 -5.35
CA VAL A 87 -2.83 -0.98 -6.68
C VAL A 87 -2.02 -2.03 -7.43
N VAL A 88 -2.67 -3.14 -7.81
CA VAL A 88 -2.03 -4.25 -8.51
C VAL A 88 -2.45 -4.23 -9.96
N GLY A 89 -1.44 -4.20 -10.83
CA GLY A 89 -1.52 -4.22 -12.27
C GLY A 89 -1.20 -5.60 -12.88
N GLU A 90 -1.23 -5.63 -14.21
CA GLU A 90 -0.72 -6.77 -14.99
C GLU A 90 0.81 -6.86 -14.93
#